data_AF-A0A2V6UKR2-F1
#
_entry.id   AF-A0A2V6UKR2-F1
#
_cell.length_a   1.000
_cell.length_b   1.000
_cell.length_c   1.000
_cell.angle_alpha   90.00
_cell.angle_beta   90.00
_cell.angle_gamma   90.00
#
_symmetry.space_group_name_H-M   'P 1'
#
loop_
_entity.id
_entity.type
_entity.pdbx_description
1 polymer ?
#
loop_
_entity_poly.entity_id
_entity_poly.type
_entity_poly.pdbx_seq_one_letter_code
_entity_poly.pdbx_strand_id
1 'polypeptide(L)'
;MVLLDVGLPGLSGFDVLQRLREDHPRVPVVMLTGLNDEAKARRTLQMGAVDYIRKPFDLGHLNRVVLAAIGKTFGPPKSPG
;
A
#
# COMPACT_ATOMS: atom_id res chain seq x y z
N MET A 1 3.28 7.69 -4.83
CA MET A 1 2.45 6.80 -3.98
C MET A 1 1.35 6.22 -4.84
N VAL A 2 0.90 5.00 -4.55
CA VAL A 2 -0.20 4.30 -5.24
C VAL A 2 -1.19 3.77 -4.20
N LEU A 3 -2.49 3.96 -4.46
CA LEU A 3 -3.57 3.21 -3.83
C LEU A 3 -3.92 2.06 -4.78
N LEU A 4 -3.77 0.81 -4.34
CA LEU A 4 -3.90 -0.36 -5.20
C LEU A 4 -5.03 -1.27 -4.72
N ASP A 5 -6.05 -1.44 -5.56
CA ASP A 5 -7.12 -2.40 -5.28
C ASP A 5 -6.61 -3.85 -5.38
N VAL A 6 -6.97 -4.68 -4.40
CA VAL A 6 -6.70 -6.13 -4.46
C VAL A 6 -7.65 -6.80 -5.46
N GLY A 7 -8.90 -6.34 -5.52
CA GLY A 7 -9.97 -6.93 -6.33
C GLY A 7 -10.03 -6.40 -7.76
N LEU A 8 -8.89 -6.11 -8.38
CA LEU A 8 -8.84 -5.64 -9.77
C LEU A 8 -9.46 -6.68 -10.72
N PRO A 9 -10.26 -6.26 -11.72
CA PRO A 9 -10.74 -7.17 -12.75
C PRO A 9 -9.60 -7.58 -13.68
N GLY A 10 -9.47 -8.89 -13.94
CA GLY A 10 -8.53 -9.44 -14.91
C GLY A 10 -7.06 -9.57 -14.44
N LEU A 11 -6.67 -8.92 -13.33
CA LEU A 11 -5.33 -9.03 -12.76
C LEU A 11 -5.40 -9.01 -11.24
N SER A 12 -4.57 -9.80 -10.57
CA SER A 12 -4.48 -9.77 -9.11
C SER A 12 -3.75 -8.51 -8.64
N GLY A 13 -4.31 -7.77 -7.69
CA GLY A 13 -3.59 -6.65 -7.07
C GLY A 13 -2.28 -7.09 -6.39
N PHE A 14 -2.15 -8.36 -6.01
CA PHE A 14 -0.89 -8.92 -5.51
C PHE A 14 0.19 -8.95 -6.60
N ASP A 15 -0.17 -9.33 -7.83
CA ASP A 15 0.78 -9.39 -8.95
C ASP A 15 1.23 -7.98 -9.35
N VAL A 16 0.31 -7.01 -9.30
CA VAL A 16 0.63 -5.59 -9.51
C VAL A 16 1.59 -5.08 -8.43
N LEU A 17 1.34 -5.43 -7.17
CA LEU A 17 2.24 -5.05 -6.07
C LEU A 17 3.65 -5.62 -6.29
N GLN A 18 3.75 -6.88 -6.69
CA GLN A 18 5.04 -7.51 -6.98
C GLN A 18 5.79 -6.77 -8.10
N ARG A 19 5.14 -6.53 -9.24
CA ARG A 19 5.75 -5.78 -10.36
C ARG A 19 6.18 -4.37 -9.92
N LEU A 20 5.37 -3.69 -9.11
CA LEU A 20 5.73 -2.38 -8.55
C LEU A 20 6.95 -2.46 -7.61
N ARG A 21 7.16 -3.56 -6.88
CA ARG A 21 8.38 -3.75 -6.08
C ARG A 21 9.62 -3.95 -6.95
N GLU A 22 9.46 -4.61 -8.10
CA GLU A 22 10.53 -4.87 -9.07
C GLU A 22 10.91 -3.59 -9.84
N ASP A 23 9.94 -2.91 -10.46
CA ASP A 23 10.18 -1.76 -11.34
C ASP A 23 10.34 -0.44 -10.58
N HIS A 24 9.63 -0.30 -9.45
CA HIS A 24 9.51 0.96 -8.71
C HIS A 24 9.63 0.75 -7.19
N PRO A 25 10.75 0.19 -6.69
CA PRO A 25 10.90 -0.28 -5.30
C PRO A 25 10.70 0.80 -4.24
N ARG A 26 10.80 2.09 -4.60
CA ARG A 26 10.62 3.22 -3.67
C ARG A 26 9.22 3.82 -3.67
N VAL A 27 8.35 3.44 -4.61
CA VAL A 27 6.99 3.97 -4.64
C VAL A 27 6.20 3.39 -3.46
N PRO A 28 5.61 4.21 -2.58
CA PRO A 28 4.74 3.72 -1.52
C PRO A 28 3.47 3.14 -2.11
N VAL A 29 3.07 1.95 -1.67
CA VAL A 29 1.81 1.30 -2.09
C VAL A 29 0.97 1.01 -0.87
N VAL A 30 -0.27 1.47 -0.86
CA VAL A 30 -1.28 1.11 0.13
C VAL A 30 -2.35 0.27 -0.56
N MET A 31 -2.62 -0.91 -0.02
CA MET A 31 -3.56 -1.85 -0.63
C MET A 31 -5.00 -1.55 -0.18
N LEU A 32 -5.96 -1.56 -1.09
CA LEU A 32 -7.38 -1.47 -0.78
C LEU A 32 -8.00 -2.86 -0.94
N THR A 33 -8.57 -3.42 0.12
CA THR A 33 -9.00 -4.82 0.14
C THR A 33 -10.44 -4.99 0.62
N GLY A 34 -11.24 -5.77 -0.12
CA GLY A 34 -12.52 -6.28 0.37
C GLY A 34 -12.42 -7.61 1.12
N LEU A 35 -11.20 -8.13 1.31
CA LEU A 35 -10.98 -9.45 1.90
C LEU A 35 -11.35 -9.44 3.39
N ASN A 36 -12.17 -10.42 3.78
CA ASN A 36 -12.38 -10.76 5.19
C ASN A 36 -11.28 -11.68 5.76
N ASP A 37 -10.24 -11.95 4.96
CA ASP A 37 -9.13 -12.84 5.31
C ASP A 37 -7.92 -12.01 5.73
N GLU A 38 -7.72 -11.93 7.05
CA GLU A 38 -6.62 -11.23 7.68
C GLU A 38 -5.24 -11.78 7.27
N ALA A 39 -5.14 -13.07 6.92
CA ALA A 39 -3.88 -13.67 6.48
C ALA A 39 -3.44 -13.10 5.12
N LYS A 40 -4.39 -12.86 4.22
CA LYS A 40 -4.10 -12.20 2.93
C LYS A 40 -3.71 -10.74 3.09
N ALA A 41 -4.32 -10.03 4.05
CA ALA A 41 -3.93 -8.66 4.37
C ALA A 41 -2.50 -8.60 4.97
N ARG A 42 -2.14 -9.54 5.87
CA ARG A 42 -0.76 -9.63 6.37
C ARG A 42 0.25 -9.93 5.27
N ARG A 43 -0.12 -10.77 4.29
CA ARG A 43 0.74 -11.09 3.15
C ARG A 43 1.09 -9.84 2.32
N THR A 44 0.18 -8.87 2.16
CA THR A 44 0.51 -7.64 1.40
C THR A 44 1.62 -6.84 2.06
N LEU A 45 1.64 -6.79 3.40
CA LEU A 45 2.70 -6.11 4.16
C LEU A 45 4.05 -6.82 3.96
N GLN A 46 4.07 -8.15 4.00
CA GLN A 46 5.28 -8.95 3.72
C GLN A 46 5.81 -8.74 2.30
N MET A 47 4.92 -8.44 1.34
CA MET A 47 5.27 -8.11 -0.04
C MET A 47 5.74 -6.65 -0.23
N GLY A 48 5.89 -5.89 0.84
CA GLY A 48 6.40 -4.52 0.80
C GLY A 48 5.35 -3.44 0.54
N ALA A 49 4.06 -3.74 0.75
CA ALA A 49 3.06 -2.68 0.91
C ALA A 49 3.31 -1.90 2.20
N VAL A 50 3.03 -0.59 2.18
CA VAL A 50 3.16 0.29 3.34
C VAL A 50 2.06 0.03 4.36
N ASP A 51 0.85 -0.21 3.86
CA ASP A 51 -0.33 -0.51 4.67
C ASP A 51 -1.42 -1.16 3.81
N TYR A 52 -2.52 -1.59 4.45
CA TYR A 52 -3.75 -1.97 3.78
C TYR A 52 -4.97 -1.30 4.43
N ILE A 53 -5.99 -1.02 3.62
CA ILE A 53 -7.26 -0.45 4.06
C ILE A 53 -8.38 -1.41 3.64
N ARG A 54 -9.18 -1.84 4.62
CA ARG A 54 -10.34 -2.70 4.38
C ARG A 54 -11.53 -1.89 3.85
N LYS A 55 -12.24 -2.44 2.87
CA LYS A 55 -13.50 -1.93 2.34
C LYS A 55 -14.70 -2.51 3.12
N PRO A 56 -15.78 -1.73 3.32
CA PRO A 56 -15.87 -0.29 3.08
C PRO A 56 -15.01 0.51 4.08
N PHE A 57 -14.55 1.69 3.68
CA PHE A 57 -13.80 2.62 4.53
C PHE A 57 -14.39 4.03 4.43
N ASP A 58 -14.20 4.82 5.47
CA ASP A 58 -14.51 6.25 5.45
C ASP A 58 -13.33 7.09 4.92
N LEU A 59 -13.62 8.29 4.43
CA LEU A 59 -12.62 9.20 3.87
C LEU A 59 -11.62 9.71 4.90
N GLY A 60 -12.01 9.80 6.19
CA GLY A 60 -11.11 10.21 7.26
C GLY A 60 -10.02 9.17 7.50
N HIS A 61 -10.38 7.90 7.53
CA HIS A 61 -9.43 6.79 7.61
C HIS A 61 -8.48 6.77 6.41
N LEU A 62 -9.03 6.85 5.19
CA LEU A 62 -8.22 6.91 3.97
C LEU A 62 -7.23 8.07 4.01
N ASN A 63 -7.69 9.27 4.40
CA ASN A 63 -6.85 10.45 4.47
C ASN A 63 -5.69 10.29 5.46
N ARG A 64 -5.94 9.71 6.64
CA ARG A 64 -4.86 9.44 7.63
C ARG A 64 -3.78 8.52 7.07
N VAL A 65 -4.18 7.43 6.42
CA VAL A 65 -3.23 6.47 5.84
C VAL A 65 -2.44 7.09 4.70
N VAL A 66 -3.09 7.87 3.83
CA VAL A 66 -2.42 8.57 2.72
C VAL A 66 -1.38 9.56 3.22
N LEU A 67 -1.74 10.42 4.18
CA LEU A 67 -0.82 11.39 4.76
C LEU A 67 0.37 10.69 5.44
N ALA A 68 0.13 9.60 6.17
CA ALA A 68 1.19 8.81 6.79
C ALA A 68 2.13 8.17 5.75
N ALA A 69 1.60 7.60 4.67
CA ALA A 69 2.40 6.98 3.62
C ALA A 69 3.26 8.00 2.85
N ILE A 70 2.72 9.19 2.58
CA ILE A 70 3.47 10.30 1.98
C ILE A 70 4.58 10.76 2.93
N GLY A 71 4.28 10.99 4.21
CA GLY A 71 5.25 11.43 5.22
C GLY A 71 6.43 10.47 5.40
N LYS A 72 6.20 9.15 5.30
CA LYS A 72 7.28 8.13 5.33
C LYS A 72 8.22 8.19 4.13
N THR A 73 7.79 8.75 3.01
CA THR A 73 8.57 8.85 1.76
C THR A 73 9.44 10.10 1.74
N PHE A 74 9.00 11.15 2.43
CA PHE A 74 9.67 12.43 2.55
C PHE A 74 10.23 12.65 3.96
N GLY A 75 10.70 11.59 4.62
CA GLY A 75 11.41 11.72 5.89
C GLY A 75 12.51 12.79 5.78
N PRO A 76 12.82 13.53 6.87
CA PRO A 76 13.79 14.62 6.82
C PRO A 76 15.08 14.14 6.14
N PRO A 77 15.71 14.97 5.29
CA PRO A 77 16.93 14.58 4.59
C PRO A 77 17.92 14.05 5.62
N LYS A 78 18.46 12.83 5.39
CA LYS A 78 19.54 12.32 6.23
C LYS A 78 20.66 13.36 6.18
N SER A 79 21.02 13.93 7.32
CA SER A 79 22.19 14.79 7.45
C SER A 79 23.38 14.05 6.84
N PRO A 80 24.16 14.67 5.94
CA PRO A 80 25.42 14.08 5.52
C PRO A 80 26.30 13.95 6.75
N GLY A 81 26.67 12.71 7.08
CA GLY A 81 27.78 12.42 7.99
C GLY A 81 29.10 12.49 7.25
#